data_AF-A0A973MHJ9-F1
#
_entry.id   AF-A0A973MHJ9-F1
#
_cell.length_a   1.000
_cell.length_b   1.000
_cell.length_c   1.000
_cell.angle_alpha   90.00
_cell.angle_beta   90.00
_cell.angle_gamma   90.00
#
_symmetry.space_group_name_H-M   'P 1'
#
loop_
_entity.id
_entity.type
_entity.pdbx_description
1 polymer ?
#
loop_
_entity_poly.entity_id
_entity_poly.type
_entity_poly.pdbx_seq_one_letter_code
_entity_poly.pdbx_strand_id
1 'polypeptide(L)'
;PFNGEGIAYAMESGQIAADVIVQAHARPTLASRELALQRYPRVLKDTYGGYYTLGRAFVKLIGNPKVMKIAAQRGLTHPMLMKFTLKLLANLTDPTGGDAMDRIINGLSRVAPKA
;
A
#
# COMPACT_ATOMS: atom_id res chain seq x y z
N PRO A 1 -6.17 5.88 5.16
CA PRO A 1 -4.86 5.40 5.68
C PRO A 1 -5.06 4.74 7.04
N PHE A 2 -4.51 3.54 7.22
CA PHE A 2 -4.84 2.66 8.35
C PHE A 2 -4.09 2.99 9.65
N ASN A 3 -3.03 3.79 9.55
CA ASN A 3 -1.93 3.72 10.50
C ASN A 3 -1.14 5.04 10.67
N GLY A 4 -1.70 6.18 10.27
CA GLY A 4 -1.05 7.48 10.47
C GLY A 4 0.23 7.71 9.65
N GLU A 5 0.64 6.77 8.79
CA GLU A 5 1.87 6.86 7.98
C GLU A 5 1.80 7.79 6.76
N GLY A 6 0.86 8.74 6.75
CA GLY A 6 0.72 9.69 5.64
C GLY A 6 2.01 10.46 5.33
N ILE A 7 2.84 10.70 6.35
CA ILE A 7 4.13 11.39 6.20
C ILE A 7 5.14 10.52 5.44
N ALA A 8 5.29 9.24 5.79
CA ALA A 8 6.23 8.35 5.10
C ALA A 8 5.87 8.22 3.62
N TYR A 9 4.58 7.98 3.30
CA TYR A 9 4.11 7.92 1.91
C TYR A 9 4.25 9.24 1.17
N ALA A 10 4.09 10.38 1.86
CA ALA A 10 4.30 11.70 1.26
C ALA A 10 5.77 11.92 0.91
N MET A 11 6.70 11.53 1.79
CA MET A 11 8.14 11.62 1.54
C MET A 11 8.57 10.72 0.38
N GLU A 12 8.12 9.46 0.38
CA GLU A 12 8.45 8.51 -0.68
C GLU A 12 7.82 8.90 -2.02
N SER A 13 6.57 9.39 -2.02
CA SER A 13 5.95 9.98 -3.22
C SER A 13 6.70 11.23 -3.69
N GLY A 14 7.20 12.05 -2.78
CA GLY A 14 8.02 13.22 -3.08
C GLY A 14 9.33 12.85 -3.78
N GLN A 15 9.99 11.77 -3.34
CA GLN A 15 11.17 11.24 -4.01
C GLN A 15 10.83 10.77 -5.44
N ILE A 16 9.75 10.00 -5.62
CA ILE A 16 9.31 9.54 -6.95
C ILE A 16 9.00 10.74 -7.86
N ALA A 17 8.39 11.80 -7.33
CA ALA A 17 8.12 13.02 -8.08
C ALA A 17 9.42 13.71 -8.52
N ALA A 18 10.41 13.83 -7.63
CA ALA A 18 11.71 14.42 -7.94
C ALA A 18 12.40 13.66 -9.09
N ASP A 19 12.43 12.34 -9.05
CA ASP A 19 13.02 11.51 -10.10
C ASP A 19 12.34 11.72 -11.46
N VAL A 20 11.00 11.77 -11.46
CA VAL A 20 10.22 12.02 -12.69
C VAL A 20 10.48 13.43 -13.25
N ILE A 21 10.61 14.43 -12.39
CA ILE A 21 10.90 15.82 -12.79
C ILE A 21 12.31 15.91 -13.40
N VAL A 22 13.32 15.28 -12.79
CA VAL A 22 14.68 15.24 -13.35
C VAL A 22 14.68 14.58 -14.73
N GLN A 23 13.97 13.47 -14.89
CA GLN A 23 13.82 12.78 -16.17
C GLN A 23 13.10 13.63 -17.21
N ALA A 24 12.07 14.38 -16.82
CA ALA A 24 11.37 15.30 -17.73
C ALA A 24 12.29 16.46 -18.12
N HIS A 25 13.01 17.07 -17.18
CA HIS A 25 13.89 18.21 -17.45
C HIS A 25 14.97 17.90 -18.49
N ALA A 26 15.51 16.68 -18.48
CA ALA A 26 16.51 16.23 -19.45
C ALA A 26 15.98 16.03 -20.89
N ARG A 27 14.66 16.10 -21.12
CA ARG A 27 14.07 15.86 -22.44
C ARG A 27 14.05 17.13 -23.31
N PRO A 28 14.36 17.02 -24.62
CA PRO A 28 14.53 18.19 -25.49
C PRO A 28 13.21 18.79 -25.99
N THR A 29 12.14 17.99 -26.12
CA THR A 29 10.86 18.47 -26.68
C THR A 29 9.75 18.47 -25.64
N LEU A 30 8.80 19.40 -25.78
CA LEU A 30 7.65 19.55 -24.89
C LEU A 30 6.82 18.24 -24.81
N ALA A 31 6.59 17.58 -25.95
CA ALA A 31 5.89 16.29 -25.99
C ALA A 31 6.63 15.19 -25.20
N SER A 32 7.96 15.11 -25.33
CA SER A 32 8.76 14.12 -24.59
C SER A 32 8.85 14.41 -23.08
N ARG A 33 8.77 15.68 -22.67
CA ARG A 33 8.66 16.07 -21.25
C ARG A 33 7.34 15.61 -20.66
N GLU A 34 6.24 15.86 -21.38
CA GLU A 34 4.89 15.47 -20.95
C GLU A 34 4.78 13.95 -20.78
N LEU A 35 5.32 13.18 -21.74
CA LEU A 35 5.39 11.72 -21.63
C LEU A 35 6.18 11.24 -20.40
N ALA A 36 7.26 11.94 -20.04
CA ALA A 36 8.04 11.62 -18.84
C ALA A 36 7.22 11.90 -17.57
N LEU A 37 6.50 13.03 -17.50
CA LEU A 37 5.65 13.40 -16.36
C LEU A 37 4.51 12.40 -16.13
N GLN A 38 3.91 11.86 -17.20
CA GLN A 38 2.89 10.81 -17.10
C GLN A 38 3.37 9.51 -16.42
N ARG A 39 4.68 9.36 -16.21
CA ARG A 39 5.25 8.23 -15.47
C ARG A 39 4.95 8.29 -13.98
N TYR A 40 4.83 9.48 -13.38
CA TYR A 40 4.55 9.64 -11.96
C TYR A 40 3.29 8.88 -11.49
N PRO A 41 2.09 9.11 -12.06
CA PRO A 41 0.88 8.39 -11.63
C PRO A 41 0.97 6.88 -11.88
N ARG A 42 1.72 6.43 -12.91
CA ARG A 42 1.92 5.00 -13.16
C ARG A 42 2.78 4.34 -12.07
N VAL A 43 3.91 4.97 -11.74
CA VAL A 43 4.81 4.48 -10.68
C VAL A 43 4.10 4.46 -9.34
N LEU A 44 3.37 5.52 -8.98
CA LEU A 44 2.56 5.52 -7.75
C LEU A 44 1.54 4.38 -7.71
N LYS A 45 0.84 4.13 -8.83
CA LYS A 45 -0.13 3.05 -8.93
C LYS A 45 0.55 1.68 -8.80
N ASP A 46 1.71 1.48 -9.40
CA ASP A 46 2.46 0.23 -9.29
C ASP A 46 3.03 -0.01 -7.89
N THR A 47 3.52 1.04 -7.23
CA THR A 47 4.09 0.97 -5.88
C THR A 47 3.01 0.80 -4.81
N TYR A 48 1.94 1.58 -4.85
CA TYR A 48 0.96 1.65 -3.75
C TYR A 48 -0.44 1.16 -4.09
N GLY A 49 -0.75 0.88 -5.37
CA GLY A 49 -2.11 0.53 -5.80
C GLY A 49 -2.67 -0.72 -5.10
N GLY A 50 -1.82 -1.74 -4.91
CA GLY A 50 -2.18 -2.95 -4.15
C GLY A 50 -2.45 -2.65 -2.68
N TYR A 51 -1.58 -1.85 -2.06
CA TYR A 51 -1.68 -1.45 -0.66
C TYR A 51 -2.96 -0.66 -0.37
N TYR A 52 -3.26 0.39 -1.14
CA TYR A 52 -4.49 1.16 -0.96
C TYR A 52 -5.75 0.36 -1.26
N THR A 53 -5.68 -0.63 -2.14
CA THR A 53 -6.81 -1.52 -2.44
C THR A 53 -7.10 -2.47 -1.28
N LEU A 54 -6.06 -3.07 -0.69
CA LEU A 54 -6.19 -3.87 0.53
C LEU A 54 -6.67 -3.03 1.71
N GLY A 55 -6.11 -1.83 1.90
CA GLY A 55 -6.54 -0.90 2.94
C GLY A 55 -8.02 -0.55 2.80
N ARG A 56 -8.50 -0.22 1.59
CA ARG A 56 -9.93 0.05 1.34
C ARG A 56 -10.82 -1.16 1.63
N ALA A 57 -10.42 -2.35 1.21
CA ALA A 57 -11.15 -3.58 1.49
C ALA A 57 -11.24 -3.84 3.01
N PHE A 58 -10.14 -3.67 3.73
CA PHE A 58 -10.12 -3.83 5.18
C PHE A 58 -10.99 -2.76 5.86
N VAL A 59 -10.92 -1.46 5.49
CA VAL A 59 -11.77 -0.41 6.08
C VAL A 59 -13.25 -0.79 5.93
N LYS A 60 -13.63 -1.26 4.73
CA LYS A 60 -15.01 -1.70 4.45
C LYS A 60 -15.41 -2.90 5.32
N LEU A 61 -14.49 -3.80 5.59
CA LEU A 61 -14.72 -4.98 6.42
C LEU A 61 -14.92 -4.59 7.90
N ILE A 62 -14.05 -3.75 8.46
CA ILE A 62 -14.15 -3.30 9.86
C ILE A 62 -15.30 -2.33 10.10
N GLY A 63 -15.70 -1.57 9.08
CA GLY A 63 -16.88 -0.71 9.13
C GLY A 63 -18.20 -1.48 9.21
N ASN A 64 -18.19 -2.80 8.99
CA ASN A 64 -19.39 -3.63 9.12
C ASN A 64 -19.61 -4.04 10.59
N PRO A 65 -20.72 -3.64 11.23
CA PRO A 65 -20.99 -3.91 12.65
C PRO A 65 -20.99 -5.41 13.01
N LYS A 66 -21.45 -6.28 12.09
CA LYS A 66 -21.47 -7.74 12.32
C LYS A 66 -20.06 -8.31 12.36
N VAL A 67 -19.19 -7.83 11.46
CA VAL A 67 -17.77 -8.26 11.42
C VAL A 67 -17.05 -7.72 12.65
N MET A 68 -17.25 -6.44 12.98
CA MET A 68 -16.63 -5.82 14.15
C MET A 68 -17.02 -6.54 15.46
N LYS A 69 -18.29 -6.94 15.60
CA LYS A 69 -18.77 -7.72 16.75
C LYS A 69 -18.06 -9.08 16.86
N ILE A 70 -17.90 -9.80 15.75
CA ILE A 70 -17.21 -11.09 15.72
C ILE A 70 -15.72 -10.91 16.01
N ALA A 71 -15.09 -9.89 15.42
CA ALA A 71 -13.68 -9.57 15.63
C ALA A 71 -13.40 -9.19 17.10
N ALA A 72 -14.26 -8.38 17.73
CA ALA A 72 -14.14 -8.01 19.14
C ALA A 72 -14.38 -9.21 20.07
N GLN A 73 -15.36 -10.08 19.78
CA GLN A 73 -15.72 -11.20 20.65
C GLN A 73 -14.78 -12.40 20.53
N ARG A 74 -14.21 -12.66 19.34
CA ARG A 74 -13.44 -13.88 19.06
C ARG A 74 -12.06 -13.63 18.45
N GLY A 75 -11.86 -12.47 17.82
CA GLY A 75 -10.59 -12.12 17.16
C GLY A 75 -9.51 -11.65 18.12
N LEU A 76 -9.87 -10.86 19.14
CA LEU A 76 -8.92 -10.32 20.13
C LEU A 76 -8.27 -11.41 21.01
N THR A 77 -8.94 -12.55 21.19
CA THR A 77 -8.43 -13.68 21.97
C THR A 77 -7.54 -14.63 21.15
N HIS A 78 -7.39 -14.42 19.84
CA HIS A 78 -6.59 -15.26 18.95
C HIS A 78 -5.24 -14.59 18.63
N PRO A 79 -4.11 -15.08 19.21
CA PRO A 79 -2.79 -14.45 19.06
C PRO A 79 -2.32 -14.35 17.60
N MET A 80 -2.66 -15.33 16.77
CA MET A 80 -2.32 -15.33 15.34
C MET A 80 -3.06 -14.25 14.54
N LEU A 81 -4.36 -14.05 14.82
CA LEU A 81 -5.16 -13.00 14.19
C LEU A 81 -4.71 -11.61 14.65
N MET A 82 -4.38 -11.45 15.93
CA MET A 82 -3.80 -10.22 16.48
C MET A 82 -2.45 -9.89 15.84
N LYS A 83 -1.54 -10.87 15.69
CA LYS A 83 -0.26 -10.66 14.99
C LYS A 83 -0.44 -10.30 13.52
N PHE A 84 -1.37 -10.98 12.83
CA PHE A 84 -1.69 -10.66 11.43
C PHE A 84 -2.24 -9.24 11.30
N THR A 85 -3.19 -8.88 12.16
CA THR A 85 -3.81 -7.55 12.17
C THR A 85 -2.77 -6.47 12.49
N LEU A 86 -1.91 -6.69 13.48
CA LEU A 86 -0.81 -5.77 13.79
C LEU A 86 0.16 -5.60 12.61
N LYS A 87 0.57 -6.68 11.93
CA LYS A 87 1.44 -6.59 10.76
C LYS A 87 0.79 -5.85 9.59
N LEU A 88 -0.48 -6.14 9.33
CA LEU A 88 -1.26 -5.51 8.26
C LEU A 88 -1.51 -4.01 8.55
N LEU A 89 -1.77 -3.66 9.81
CA LEU A 89 -1.94 -2.29 10.26
C LEU A 89 -0.61 -1.53 10.29
N ALA A 90 0.48 -2.16 10.70
CA ALA A 90 1.76 -1.48 10.89
C ALA A 90 2.57 -1.28 9.60
N ASN A 91 2.08 -1.70 8.42
CA ASN A 91 2.85 -1.65 7.17
C ASN A 91 4.24 -2.32 7.29
N LEU A 92 4.38 -3.29 8.21
CA LEU A 92 5.61 -4.05 8.50
C LEU A 92 5.75 -5.27 7.59
N THR A 93 5.34 -5.17 6.33
CA THR A 93 5.65 -6.21 5.34
C THR A 93 7.04 -5.95 4.79
N ASP A 94 8.01 -6.63 5.39
CA ASP A 94 9.40 -6.65 4.92
C ASP A 94 9.44 -7.30 3.52
N PRO A 95 9.81 -6.56 2.45
CA PRO A 95 9.83 -7.09 1.09
C PRO A 95 10.94 -8.12 0.86
N THR A 96 11.90 -8.26 1.79
CA THR A 96 13.09 -9.10 1.61
C THR A 96 13.44 -9.87 2.88
N GLY A 97 12.67 -10.90 3.22
CA GLY A 97 13.10 -11.91 4.20
C GLY A 97 12.09 -12.36 5.26
N GLY A 98 10.82 -11.95 5.17
CA GLY A 98 9.80 -12.30 6.15
C GLY A 98 9.33 -13.77 6.13
N ASP A 99 8.78 -14.19 7.28
CA ASP A 99 8.24 -15.52 7.56
C ASP A 99 7.09 -15.90 6.61
N ALA A 100 6.64 -17.15 6.59
CA ALA A 100 5.60 -17.65 5.65
C ALA A 100 4.33 -16.76 5.54
N MET A 101 3.98 -16.05 6.61
CA MET A 101 2.88 -15.08 6.64
C MET A 101 3.13 -13.83 5.80
N ASP A 102 4.37 -13.36 5.70
CA ASP A 102 4.74 -12.20 4.91
C ASP A 102 4.65 -12.54 3.40
N ARG A 103 4.93 -13.80 3.02
CA ARG A 103 4.69 -14.31 1.65
C ARG A 103 3.20 -14.39 1.31
N ILE A 104 2.34 -14.72 2.26
CA ILE A 104 0.88 -14.75 2.05
C ILE A 104 0.34 -13.33 1.88
N ILE A 105 0.78 -12.37 2.71
CA ILE A 105 0.36 -10.97 2.60
C ILE A 105 0.86 -10.35 1.29
N ASN A 106 2.13 -10.60 0.92
CA ASN A 106 2.69 -10.17 -0.35
C ASN A 106 1.98 -10.85 -1.54
N GLY A 107 1.63 -12.14 -1.41
CA GLY A 107 0.85 -12.88 -2.39
C GLY A 107 -0.56 -12.33 -2.59
N LEU A 108 -1.29 -12.07 -1.51
CA LEU A 108 -2.62 -11.45 -1.55
C LEU A 108 -2.56 -10.02 -2.11
N SER A 109 -1.50 -9.26 -1.81
CA SER A 109 -1.24 -7.93 -2.38
C SER A 109 -0.96 -7.97 -3.88
N ARG A 110 -0.31 -9.05 -4.36
CA ARG A 110 -0.01 -9.27 -5.79
C ARG A 110 -1.22 -9.72 -6.60
N VAL A 111 -2.16 -10.43 -5.96
CA VAL A 111 -3.39 -10.97 -6.58
C VAL A 111 -4.55 -9.97 -6.48
N ALA A 112 -4.50 -9.01 -5.56
CA ALA A 112 -5.45 -7.91 -5.51
C ALA A 112 -5.38 -7.07 -6.81
N PRO A 113 -6.53 -6.72 -7.41
CA PRO A 113 -6.55 -5.95 -8.65
C PRO A 113 -5.81 -4.62 -8.47
N LYS A 114 -4.92 -4.30 -9.42
CA LYS A 114 -4.30 -2.97 -9.53
C LYS A 114 -5.34 -1.96 -10.03
N ALA A 115 -6.21 -1.50 -9.13
CA ALA A 115 -7.16 -0.42 -9.41
C ALA A 115 -6.45 0.89 -9.75
#